data_AF-A0A9P1E7J7-F1
#
_entry.id   AF-A0A9P1E7J7-F1
#
_cell.length_a   1.000
_cell.length_b   1.000
_cell.length_c   1.000
_cell.angle_alpha   90.00
_cell.angle_beta   90.00
_cell.angle_gamma   90.00
#
_symmetry.space_group_name_H-M   'P 1'
#
loop_
_entity.id
_entity.type
_entity.pdbx_description
1 polymer ?
#
loop_
_entity_poly.entity_id
_entity_poly.type
_entity_poly.pdbx_seq_one_letter_code
_entity_poly.pdbx_strand_id
1 'polypeptide(L)'
;MKFGKEFKVHLEETLPEWRDKYLRYKYLKKLLKSLPAHSPSSLNPVGDGTGGDIFRPPQPTELHDWFIRLLGEDLEKFNDFYVEQEEEFIIRFQLLQELKERIERVKEKSGRDVAFTSESEFSEEMMDIRKDFVAIHGQMVLLQNYSSLNFAGLVKILKKYDKRTGELLRLPFTQYAVHQPFFTTEPLTRLVRECEANLELLFPLEAEVIEESAPSAPDHPEASSSNASNISRDTKLQLGEKNVDIYRSTLAAIRAIQGLRKASSTSNPLSFSSLLGDVDSTGSVTAENSSGSDTMFSSRDEEETNQVAKVSRSPK
;
A
#
# COMPACT_ATOMS: atom_id res chain seq x y z
N MET A 1 -16.56 -6.15 17.11
CA MET A 1 -15.48 -5.82 16.13
C MET A 1 -14.12 -5.98 16.79
N LYS A 2 -13.30 -6.90 16.26
CA LYS A 2 -11.94 -7.23 16.73
C LYS A 2 -10.83 -6.37 16.05
N PHE A 3 -11.19 -5.40 15.20
CA PHE A 3 -10.26 -4.54 14.45
C PHE A 3 -9.04 -4.06 15.26
N GLY A 4 -9.21 -3.52 16.47
CA GLY A 4 -8.04 -3.05 17.23
C GLY A 4 -7.05 -4.14 17.66
N LYS A 5 -7.49 -5.41 17.74
CA LYS A 5 -6.61 -6.57 17.96
C LYS A 5 -5.95 -6.99 16.63
N GLU A 6 -6.74 -7.10 15.56
CA GLU A 6 -6.27 -7.44 14.22
C GLU A 6 -5.23 -6.43 13.70
N PHE A 7 -5.50 -5.13 13.88
CA PHE A 7 -4.58 -4.04 13.55
C PHE A 7 -3.25 -4.20 14.32
N LYS A 8 -3.30 -4.49 15.62
CA LYS A 8 -2.08 -4.72 16.42
C LYS A 8 -1.28 -5.93 15.93
N VAL A 9 -1.95 -7.04 15.62
CA VAL A 9 -1.29 -8.23 15.07
C VAL A 9 -0.61 -7.90 13.74
N HIS A 10 -1.30 -7.16 12.86
CA HIS A 10 -0.71 -6.75 11.59
C HIS A 10 0.52 -5.84 11.78
N LEU A 11 0.48 -4.90 12.72
CA LEU A 11 1.67 -4.09 13.06
C LEU A 11 2.84 -4.96 13.55
N GLU A 12 2.59 -6.10 14.19
CA GLU A 12 3.66 -7.01 14.61
C GLU A 12 4.22 -7.81 13.42
N GLU A 13 3.39 -8.10 12.42
CA GLU A 13 3.76 -8.89 11.23
C GLU A 13 4.30 -8.07 10.05
N THR A 14 4.11 -6.75 10.04
CA THR A 14 4.71 -5.83 9.05
C THR A 14 6.18 -5.53 9.35
N LEU A 15 6.85 -4.88 8.40
CA LEU A 15 8.24 -4.47 8.52
C LEU A 15 8.45 -3.60 9.78
N PRO A 16 9.43 -3.91 10.64
CA PRO A 16 9.67 -3.17 11.88
C PRO A 16 9.76 -1.65 11.69
N GLU A 17 10.35 -1.21 10.59
CA GLU A 17 10.59 0.19 10.22
C GLU A 17 9.31 0.93 9.83
N TRP A 18 8.24 0.21 9.51
CA TRP A 18 6.97 0.80 9.06
C TRP A 18 5.97 0.95 10.21
N ARG A 19 6.21 0.30 11.34
CA ARG A 19 5.22 0.15 12.44
C ARG A 19 4.76 1.47 13.04
N ASP A 20 5.65 2.44 13.18
CA ASP A 20 5.39 3.77 13.74
C ASP A 20 4.71 4.71 12.74
N LYS A 21 4.78 4.39 11.45
CA LYS A 21 4.13 5.11 10.35
C LYS A 21 2.63 4.83 10.29
N TYR A 22 2.16 3.69 10.82
CA TYR A 22 0.71 3.41 10.91
C TYR A 22 -0.05 4.31 11.88
N LEU A 23 -1.37 4.36 11.72
CA LEU A 23 -2.31 5.07 12.59
C LEU A 23 -2.07 4.75 14.07
N ARG A 24 -2.03 5.78 14.91
CA ARG A 24 -1.90 5.64 16.38
C ARG A 24 -3.22 5.18 17.02
N TYR A 25 -3.83 4.12 16.48
CA TYR A 25 -5.20 3.68 16.78
C TYR A 25 -5.45 3.40 18.27
N LYS A 26 -4.47 2.78 18.95
CA LYS A 26 -4.54 2.51 20.39
C LYS A 26 -4.58 3.81 21.21
N TYR A 27 -3.77 4.79 20.81
CA TYR A 27 -3.67 6.08 21.50
C TYR A 27 -4.93 6.92 21.26
N LEU A 28 -5.37 7.05 20.00
CA LEU A 28 -6.63 7.71 19.64
C LEU A 28 -7.81 7.08 20.38
N LYS A 29 -7.87 5.75 20.47
CA LYS A 29 -8.93 5.06 21.23
C LYS A 29 -8.89 5.35 22.73
N LYS A 30 -7.72 5.56 23.31
CA LYS A 30 -7.58 5.99 24.72
C LYS A 30 -8.05 7.43 24.90
N LEU A 31 -7.67 8.33 23.99
CA LEU A 31 -8.13 9.72 23.99
C LEU A 31 -9.66 9.81 23.86
N LEU A 32 -10.26 9.00 22.99
CA LEU A 32 -11.72 8.91 22.91
C LEU A 32 -12.34 8.44 24.23
N LYS A 33 -11.64 7.65 25.05
CA LYS A 33 -12.17 7.20 26.35
C LYS A 33 -12.21 8.30 27.41
N SER A 34 -11.44 9.37 27.28
CA SER A 34 -11.48 10.51 28.19
C SER A 34 -12.51 11.55 27.79
N LEU A 35 -13.05 11.51 26.56
CA LEU A 35 -14.13 12.40 26.14
C LEU A 35 -15.43 12.09 26.90
N PRO A 36 -16.20 13.12 27.32
CA PRO A 36 -17.54 12.93 27.84
C PRO A 36 -18.39 12.14 26.84
N ALA A 37 -19.21 11.20 27.32
CA ALA A 37 -20.23 10.63 26.47
C ALA A 37 -21.33 11.67 26.29
N HIS A 38 -21.86 11.82 25.07
CA HIS A 38 -23.07 12.62 24.86
C HIS A 38 -24.22 11.99 25.66
N SER A 39 -24.56 12.61 26.80
CA SER A 39 -25.80 12.32 27.52
C SER A 39 -26.92 13.12 26.82
N PRO A 40 -27.99 12.50 26.32
CA PRO A 40 -29.16 13.23 25.80
C PRO A 40 -29.98 13.92 26.92
N SER A 41 -29.42 14.13 28.11
CA SER A 41 -30.14 14.68 29.26
C SER A 41 -29.25 15.69 29.99
N SER A 42 -29.22 16.94 29.52
CA SER A 42 -28.93 18.08 30.40
C SER A 42 -29.43 19.39 29.77
N LEU A 43 -30.75 19.53 29.66
CA LEU A 43 -31.38 20.85 29.73
C LEU A 43 -31.48 21.21 31.21
N ASN A 44 -30.48 21.86 31.77
CA ASN A 44 -30.61 22.60 33.03
C ASN A 44 -29.63 23.79 32.99
N PRO A 45 -30.13 25.04 32.95
CA PRO A 45 -29.30 26.20 33.22
C PRO A 45 -29.21 26.44 34.74
N VAL A 46 -28.22 27.27 35.12
CA VAL A 46 -28.03 27.97 36.41
C VAL A 46 -26.97 27.37 37.35
N GLY A 47 -25.99 28.22 37.69
CA GLY A 47 -25.02 28.03 38.77
C GLY A 47 -23.87 29.05 38.71
N ASP A 48 -24.11 30.21 39.32
CA ASP A 48 -23.21 31.36 39.54
C ASP A 48 -21.99 31.03 40.45
N GLY A 49 -20.92 31.85 40.38
CA GLY A 49 -19.98 32.05 41.50
C GLY A 49 -18.50 31.60 41.37
N THR A 50 -17.64 32.58 41.02
CA THR A 50 -16.31 32.91 41.61
C THR A 50 -15.22 31.85 41.90
N GLY A 51 -14.06 32.04 41.25
CA GLY A 51 -12.73 32.11 41.90
C GLY A 51 -12.00 30.81 42.24
N GLY A 52 -10.96 30.48 41.45
CA GLY A 52 -9.95 29.48 41.82
C GLY A 52 -9.09 29.04 40.64
N ASP A 53 -7.85 29.51 40.58
CA ASP A 53 -6.79 28.99 39.69
C ASP A 53 -6.43 27.57 40.16
N ILE A 54 -7.18 26.59 39.65
CA ILE A 54 -6.99 25.17 39.90
C ILE A 54 -6.96 24.54 38.52
N PHE A 55 -5.89 23.79 38.25
CA PHE A 55 -5.65 22.94 37.08
C PHE A 55 -6.98 22.52 36.42
N ARG A 56 -7.41 23.30 35.42
CA ARG A 56 -8.71 23.11 34.78
C ARG A 56 -8.62 21.79 34.03
N PRO A 57 -9.45 20.77 34.35
CA PRO A 57 -9.50 19.57 33.53
C PRO A 57 -9.84 20.02 32.10
N PRO A 58 -9.13 19.50 31.08
CA PRO A 58 -9.23 20.02 29.73
C PRO A 58 -10.69 19.99 29.30
N GLN A 59 -11.16 21.14 28.81
CA GLN A 59 -12.56 21.28 28.47
C GLN A 59 -12.92 20.30 27.34
N PRO A 60 -14.18 19.84 27.24
CA PRO A 60 -14.60 18.93 26.18
C PRO A 60 -14.20 19.39 24.77
N THR A 61 -14.22 20.71 24.53
CA THR A 61 -13.76 21.35 23.29
C THR A 61 -12.24 21.23 23.07
N GLU A 62 -11.42 21.37 24.12
CA GLU A 62 -9.96 21.22 24.00
C GLU A 62 -9.57 19.77 23.67
N LEU A 63 -10.28 18.78 24.22
CA LEU A 63 -10.08 17.37 23.88
C LEU A 63 -10.57 17.02 22.47
N HIS A 64 -11.64 17.68 22.00
CA HIS A 64 -12.10 17.59 20.62
C HIS A 64 -11.04 18.11 19.64
N ASP A 65 -10.58 19.34 19.86
CA ASP A 65 -9.57 19.98 19.02
C ASP A 65 -8.27 19.18 19.01
N TRP A 66 -7.88 18.62 20.15
CA TRP A 66 -6.74 17.71 20.22
C TRP A 66 -6.97 16.45 19.39
N PHE A 67 -8.14 15.81 19.47
CA PHE A 67 -8.42 14.63 18.65
C PHE A 67 -8.32 14.93 17.15
N ILE A 68 -8.86 16.07 16.69
CA ILE A 68 -8.76 16.50 15.29
C ILE A 68 -7.31 16.77 14.90
N ARG A 69 -6.57 17.53 15.72
CA ARG A 69 -5.14 17.81 15.46
C ARG A 69 -4.34 16.53 15.31
N LEU A 70 -4.57 15.56 16.20
CA LEU A 70 -3.88 14.27 16.18
C LEU A 70 -4.21 13.44 14.94
N LEU A 71 -5.45 13.51 14.44
CA LEU A 71 -5.82 12.90 13.16
C LEU A 71 -5.13 13.60 11.98
N GLY A 72 -5.02 14.93 12.02
CA GLY A 72 -4.27 15.70 11.02
C GLY A 72 -2.79 15.30 10.98
N GLU A 73 -2.14 15.23 12.14
CA GLU A 73 -0.76 14.76 12.27
C GLU A 73 -0.58 13.32 11.76
N ASP A 74 -1.52 12.41 12.08
CA ASP A 74 -1.47 11.03 11.55
C ASP A 74 -1.62 11.02 10.02
N LEU A 75 -2.48 11.88 9.46
CA LEU A 75 -2.71 11.97 8.02
C LEU A 75 -1.50 12.52 7.26
N GLU A 76 -0.89 13.59 7.76
CA GLU A 76 0.35 14.15 7.22
C GLU A 76 1.46 13.11 7.22
N LYS A 77 1.66 12.43 8.36
CA LYS A 77 2.60 11.30 8.48
C LYS A 77 2.32 10.19 7.46
N PHE A 78 1.04 9.89 7.17
CA PHE A 78 0.72 8.88 6.16
C PHE A 78 1.16 9.32 4.78
N ASN A 79 0.91 10.58 4.43
CA ASN A 79 1.28 11.17 3.15
C ASN A 79 2.79 11.19 2.98
N ASP A 80 3.52 11.72 3.96
CA ASP A 80 4.98 11.84 3.90
C ASP A 80 5.63 10.48 3.67
N PHE A 81 5.26 9.50 4.50
CA PHE A 81 5.79 8.14 4.37
C PHE A 81 5.39 7.49 3.04
N TYR A 82 4.15 7.66 2.59
CA TYR A 82 3.68 7.03 1.37
C TYR A 82 4.39 7.59 0.14
N VAL A 83 4.51 8.92 0.03
CA VAL A 83 5.16 9.58 -1.09
C VAL A 83 6.65 9.23 -1.13
N GLU A 84 7.33 9.27 0.01
CA GLU A 84 8.75 8.89 0.10
C GLU A 84 8.98 7.45 -0.40
N GLN A 85 8.14 6.49 0.02
CA GLN A 85 8.26 5.10 -0.40
C GLN A 85 7.86 4.89 -1.87
N GLU A 86 6.81 5.56 -2.36
CA GLU A 86 6.40 5.47 -3.77
C GLU A 86 7.51 5.99 -4.69
N GLU A 87 8.14 7.12 -4.36
CA GLU A 87 9.29 7.66 -5.10
C GLU A 87 10.49 6.70 -5.08
N GLU A 88 10.83 6.15 -3.91
CA GLU A 88 11.91 5.18 -3.77
C GLU A 88 11.67 3.95 -4.67
N PHE A 89 10.44 3.43 -4.71
CA PHE A 89 10.09 2.28 -5.53
C PHE A 89 10.12 2.59 -7.02
N ILE A 90 9.65 3.77 -7.44
CA ILE A 90 9.74 4.19 -8.85
C ILE A 90 11.20 4.21 -9.30
N ILE A 91 12.09 4.83 -8.51
CA ILE A 91 13.52 4.94 -8.82
C ILE A 91 14.14 3.54 -8.88
N ARG A 92 13.89 2.70 -7.87
CA ARG A 92 14.50 1.36 -7.81
C ARG A 92 13.98 0.45 -8.92
N PHE A 93 12.70 0.54 -9.27
CA PHE A 93 12.12 -0.24 -10.35
C PHE A 93 12.72 0.15 -11.72
N GLN A 94 12.89 1.44 -11.98
CA GLN A 94 13.53 1.92 -13.21
C GLN A 94 14.99 1.45 -13.31
N LEU A 95 15.74 1.52 -12.22
CA LEU A 95 17.12 1.04 -12.17
C LEU A 95 17.21 -0.47 -12.47
N LEU A 96 16.32 -1.27 -11.89
CA LEU A 96 16.29 -2.72 -12.14
C LEU A 96 15.95 -3.04 -13.60
N GLN A 97 15.04 -2.29 -14.23
CA GLN A 97 14.76 -2.44 -15.65
C GLN A 97 15.98 -2.10 -16.52
N GLU A 98 16.66 -0.98 -16.24
CA GLU A 98 17.86 -0.59 -16.99
C GLU A 98 18.98 -1.65 -16.87
N LEU A 99 19.19 -2.20 -15.68
CA LEU A 99 20.15 -3.28 -15.44
C LEU A 99 19.79 -4.55 -16.21
N LYS A 100 18.52 -4.96 -16.17
CA LYS A 100 18.01 -6.10 -16.94
C LYS A 100 18.28 -5.93 -18.44
N GLU A 101 17.90 -4.79 -19.02
CA GLU A 101 18.10 -4.50 -20.45
C GLU A 101 19.58 -4.45 -20.82
N ARG A 102 20.45 -3.96 -19.93
CA ARG A 102 21.89 -3.93 -20.17
C ARG A 102 22.46 -5.34 -20.24
N ILE A 103 22.12 -6.23 -19.31
CA ILE A 103 22.60 -7.61 -19.30
C ILE A 103 22.13 -8.35 -20.55
N GLU A 104 20.86 -8.19 -20.92
CA GLU A 104 20.28 -8.82 -22.12
C GLU A 104 21.01 -8.40 -23.40
N ARG A 105 21.28 -7.09 -23.57
CA ARG A 105 22.09 -6.56 -24.68
C ARG A 105 23.52 -7.08 -24.72
N VAL A 106 24.14 -7.30 -23.56
CA VAL A 106 25.52 -7.83 -23.49
C VAL A 106 25.53 -9.33 -23.84
N LYS A 107 24.54 -10.09 -23.35
CA LYS A 107 24.35 -11.52 -23.67
C LYS A 107 24.22 -11.74 -25.17
N GLU A 108 23.38 -10.95 -25.85
CA GLU A 108 23.18 -11.03 -27.31
C GLU A 108 24.46 -10.71 -28.11
N LYS A 109 25.30 -9.80 -27.61
CA LYS A 109 26.57 -9.44 -28.27
C LYS A 109 27.67 -10.48 -28.01
N SER A 110 27.71 -11.07 -26.82
CA SER A 110 28.74 -12.04 -26.40
C SER A 110 28.51 -13.46 -26.93
N GLY A 111 27.27 -13.81 -27.31
CA GLY A 111 26.93 -15.13 -27.87
C GLY A 111 27.63 -15.48 -29.19
N ARG A 112 28.50 -14.59 -29.71
CA ARG A 112 29.32 -14.81 -30.91
C ARG A 112 30.79 -15.15 -30.65
N ASP A 113 31.34 -15.05 -29.43
CA ASP A 113 32.82 -15.09 -29.29
C ASP A 113 33.44 -15.76 -28.03
N VAL A 114 32.72 -16.11 -26.94
CA VAL A 114 33.36 -16.76 -25.75
C VAL A 114 32.37 -17.67 -25.01
N ALA A 115 32.66 -18.97 -24.88
CA ALA A 115 31.63 -20.00 -24.73
C ALA A 115 31.49 -20.72 -23.37
N PHE A 116 32.25 -20.42 -22.30
CA PHE A 116 32.08 -21.22 -21.06
C PHE A 116 32.25 -20.51 -19.71
N THR A 117 32.94 -19.36 -19.63
CA THR A 117 33.11 -18.63 -18.35
C THR A 117 32.08 -17.51 -18.16
N SER A 118 31.57 -16.93 -19.24
CA SER A 118 30.65 -15.78 -19.21
C SER A 118 29.20 -16.16 -18.93
N GLU A 119 28.75 -17.36 -19.32
CA GLU A 119 27.36 -17.78 -19.17
C GLU A 119 26.95 -17.97 -17.70
N SER A 120 27.84 -18.52 -16.88
CA SER A 120 27.61 -18.68 -15.43
C SER A 120 27.52 -17.34 -14.71
N GLU A 121 28.35 -16.35 -15.09
CA GLU A 121 28.31 -15.00 -14.49
C GLU A 121 27.02 -14.27 -14.87
N PHE A 122 26.60 -14.32 -16.13
CA PHE A 122 25.31 -13.74 -16.56
C PHE A 122 24.11 -14.40 -15.89
N SER A 123 24.17 -15.71 -15.64
CA SER A 123 23.12 -16.43 -14.92
C SER A 123 23.02 -15.99 -13.45
N GLU A 124 24.16 -15.79 -12.77
CA GLU A 124 24.19 -15.27 -11.39
C GLU A 124 23.65 -13.83 -11.32
N GLU A 125 24.11 -12.92 -12.19
CA GLU A 125 23.60 -11.54 -12.23
C GLU A 125 22.09 -11.48 -12.52
N MET A 126 21.60 -12.32 -13.44
CA MET A 126 20.18 -12.43 -13.73
C MET A 126 19.39 -12.99 -12.53
N MET A 127 19.95 -13.95 -11.78
CA MET A 127 19.33 -14.47 -10.57
C MET A 127 19.21 -13.39 -9.49
N ASP A 128 20.20 -12.53 -9.34
CA ASP A 128 20.16 -11.45 -8.35
C ASP A 128 19.16 -10.37 -8.76
N ILE A 129 19.08 -10.00 -10.04
CA ILE A 129 18.00 -9.13 -10.55
C ILE A 129 16.62 -9.73 -10.26
N ARG A 130 16.43 -11.04 -10.48
CA ARG A 130 15.16 -11.72 -10.17
C ARG A 130 14.79 -11.61 -8.70
N LYS A 131 15.75 -11.80 -7.78
CA LYS A 131 15.51 -11.63 -6.34
C LYS A 131 15.10 -10.21 -6.01
N ASP A 132 15.75 -9.22 -6.61
CA ASP A 132 15.45 -7.81 -6.38
C ASP A 132 14.08 -7.39 -6.93
N PHE A 133 13.66 -7.93 -8.09
CA PHE A 133 12.30 -7.75 -8.62
C PHE A 133 11.24 -8.37 -7.68
N VAL A 134 11.50 -9.55 -7.10
CA VAL A 134 10.59 -10.15 -6.11
C VAL A 134 10.54 -9.29 -4.83
N ALA A 135 11.68 -8.79 -4.37
CA ALA A 135 11.75 -7.95 -3.18
C ALA A 135 11.01 -6.61 -3.35
N ILE A 136 11.19 -5.93 -4.50
CA ILE A 136 10.46 -4.69 -4.79
C ILE A 136 8.96 -4.92 -4.97
N HIS A 137 8.55 -6.00 -5.63
CA HIS A 137 7.14 -6.37 -5.70
C HIS A 137 6.53 -6.52 -4.29
N GLY A 138 7.19 -7.29 -3.43
CA GLY A 138 6.75 -7.49 -2.05
C GLY A 138 6.60 -6.19 -1.26
N GLN A 139 7.54 -5.26 -1.40
CA GLN A 139 7.49 -3.94 -0.76
C GLN A 139 6.39 -3.04 -1.33
N MET A 140 6.15 -3.04 -2.63
CA MET A 140 5.05 -2.29 -3.23
C MET A 140 3.68 -2.80 -2.75
N VAL A 141 3.50 -4.12 -2.66
CA VAL A 141 2.28 -4.73 -2.10
C VAL A 141 2.10 -4.35 -0.63
N LEU A 142 3.18 -4.30 0.15
CA LEU A 142 3.14 -3.81 1.52
C LEU A 142 2.64 -2.36 1.59
N LEU A 143 3.07 -1.50 0.67
CA LEU A 143 2.67 -0.08 0.64
C LEU A 143 1.20 0.10 0.23
N GLN A 144 0.70 -0.70 -0.72
CA GLN A 144 -0.74 -0.76 -1.02
C GLN A 144 -1.56 -1.15 0.22
N ASN A 145 -1.08 -2.15 0.97
CA ASN A 145 -1.71 -2.57 2.21
C ASN A 145 -1.59 -1.52 3.33
N TYR A 146 -0.49 -0.77 3.39
CA TYR A 146 -0.32 0.36 4.31
C TYR A 146 -1.42 1.40 4.09
N SER A 147 -1.64 1.84 2.85
CA SER A 147 -2.72 2.77 2.48
C SER A 147 -4.09 2.25 2.97
N SER A 148 -4.38 1.00 2.58
CA SER A 148 -5.60 0.26 2.90
C SER A 148 -5.90 0.24 4.40
N LEU A 149 -4.94 -0.21 5.22
CA LEU A 149 -5.14 -0.38 6.65
C LEU A 149 -5.25 0.94 7.40
N ASN A 150 -4.46 1.96 7.01
CA ASN A 150 -4.56 3.28 7.62
C ASN A 150 -5.91 3.93 7.33
N PHE A 151 -6.40 3.84 6.09
CA PHE A 151 -7.72 4.32 5.73
C PHE A 151 -8.84 3.58 6.48
N ALA A 152 -8.77 2.24 6.57
CA ALA A 152 -9.70 1.46 7.39
C ALA A 152 -9.67 1.92 8.86
N GLY A 153 -8.48 2.13 9.40
CA GLY A 153 -8.25 2.64 10.75
C GLY A 153 -8.92 4.00 10.99
N LEU A 154 -8.73 4.94 10.05
CA LEU A 154 -9.35 6.27 10.06
C LEU A 154 -10.87 6.16 10.11
N VAL A 155 -11.48 5.41 9.20
CA VAL A 155 -12.94 5.23 9.18
C VAL A 155 -13.45 4.61 10.49
N LYS A 156 -12.73 3.63 11.07
CA LYS A 156 -13.12 2.99 12.33
C LYS A 156 -12.99 3.93 13.53
N ILE A 157 -11.95 4.78 13.58
CA ILE A 157 -11.74 5.70 14.71
C ILE A 157 -12.70 6.88 14.63
N LEU A 158 -12.94 7.43 13.44
CA LEU A 158 -13.96 8.45 13.18
C LEU A 158 -15.36 7.95 13.54
N LYS A 159 -15.73 6.73 13.12
CA LYS A 159 -17.00 6.11 13.54
C LYS A 159 -17.12 5.96 15.05
N LYS A 160 -15.99 5.78 15.76
CA LYS A 160 -15.99 5.70 17.23
C LYS A 160 -16.15 7.08 17.86
N TYR A 161 -15.54 8.10 17.27
CA TYR A 161 -15.67 9.50 17.65
C TYR A 161 -17.14 9.94 17.57
N ASP A 162 -17.74 9.88 16.37
CA ASP A 162 -19.14 10.29 16.13
C ASP A 162 -20.12 9.58 17.09
N LYS A 163 -19.94 8.27 17.32
CA LYS A 163 -20.79 7.50 18.23
C LYS A 163 -20.71 7.94 19.69
N ARG A 164 -19.60 8.55 20.11
CA ARG A 164 -19.36 8.94 21.49
C ARG A 164 -19.76 10.38 21.75
N THR A 165 -19.44 11.27 20.81
CA THR A 165 -19.66 12.72 20.94
C THR A 165 -20.99 13.16 20.35
N GLY A 166 -21.61 12.37 19.47
CA GLY A 166 -22.84 12.75 18.75
C GLY A 166 -22.58 13.66 17.54
N GLU A 167 -21.32 14.03 17.30
CA GLU A 167 -20.93 14.85 16.15
C GLU A 167 -20.82 14.02 14.86
N LEU A 168 -20.64 14.69 13.72
CA LEU A 168 -20.64 14.10 12.39
C LEU A 168 -19.30 14.34 11.66
N LEU A 169 -18.18 14.05 12.34
CA LEU A 169 -16.83 14.28 11.79
C LEU A 169 -16.45 13.26 10.72
N ARG A 170 -16.97 12.02 10.80
CA ARG A 170 -16.56 10.93 9.90
C ARG A 170 -16.71 11.27 8.42
N LEU A 171 -17.87 11.79 8.01
CA LEU A 171 -18.15 12.04 6.59
C LEU A 171 -17.17 13.07 5.99
N PRO A 172 -17.08 14.32 6.51
CA PRO A 172 -16.18 15.31 5.95
C PRO A 172 -14.71 14.89 6.01
N PHE A 173 -14.28 14.25 7.10
CA PHE A 173 -12.89 13.80 7.21
C PHE A 173 -12.57 12.65 6.23
N THR A 174 -13.49 11.71 6.03
CA THR A 174 -13.28 10.62 5.06
C THR A 174 -13.23 11.16 3.62
N GLN A 175 -14.09 12.12 3.28
CA GLN A 175 -14.05 12.80 1.98
C GLN A 175 -12.74 13.55 1.75
N TYR A 176 -12.21 14.19 2.79
CA TYR A 176 -10.90 14.81 2.71
C TYR A 176 -9.78 13.77 2.52
N ALA A 177 -9.82 12.67 3.28
CA ALA A 177 -8.80 11.62 3.27
C ALA A 177 -8.68 10.88 1.93
N VAL A 178 -9.77 10.67 1.19
CA VAL A 178 -9.73 9.97 -0.12
C VAL A 178 -9.02 10.77 -1.23
N HIS A 179 -8.76 12.06 -1.00
CA HIS A 179 -8.01 12.92 -1.92
C HIS A 179 -6.56 13.15 -1.47
N GLN A 180 -6.11 12.43 -0.44
CA GLN A 180 -4.75 12.55 0.07
C GLN A 180 -3.80 11.60 -0.67
N PRO A 181 -2.50 11.97 -0.80
CA PRO A 181 -1.48 11.16 -1.45
C PRO A 181 -1.45 9.70 -1.00
N PHE A 182 -1.55 9.44 0.31
CA PHE A 182 -1.50 8.08 0.83
C PHE A 182 -2.66 7.19 0.34
N PHE A 183 -3.75 7.76 -0.17
CA PHE A 183 -4.92 7.04 -0.68
C PHE A 183 -4.94 6.95 -2.21
N THR A 184 -4.32 7.88 -2.92
CA THR A 184 -4.29 7.90 -4.39
C THR A 184 -3.23 6.93 -4.94
N THR A 185 -3.46 5.62 -4.79
CA THR A 185 -2.47 4.57 -5.06
C THR A 185 -2.35 4.13 -6.51
N GLU A 186 -2.88 4.90 -7.46
CA GLU A 186 -2.89 4.54 -8.88
C GLU A 186 -1.48 4.38 -9.48
N PRO A 187 -0.50 5.28 -9.24
CA PRO A 187 0.85 5.11 -9.75
C PRO A 187 1.52 3.82 -9.24
N LEU A 188 1.49 3.60 -7.92
CA LEU A 188 1.97 2.36 -7.31
C LEU A 188 1.29 1.11 -7.89
N THR A 189 -0.02 1.15 -8.13
CA THR A 189 -0.77 0.00 -8.67
C THR A 189 -0.34 -0.35 -10.09
N ARG A 190 -0.01 0.64 -10.92
CA ARG A 190 0.58 0.40 -12.24
C ARG A 190 1.96 -0.22 -12.13
N LEU A 191 2.79 0.31 -11.23
CA LEU A 191 4.14 -0.21 -10.99
C LEU A 191 4.13 -1.68 -10.55
N VAL A 192 3.19 -2.06 -9.68
CA VAL A 192 3.00 -3.47 -9.27
C VAL A 192 2.68 -4.36 -10.48
N ARG A 193 1.76 -3.95 -11.35
CA ARG A 193 1.37 -4.73 -12.55
C ARG A 193 2.53 -4.84 -13.55
N GLU A 194 3.26 -3.76 -13.76
CA GLU A 194 4.47 -3.78 -14.61
C GLU A 194 5.54 -4.71 -14.03
N CYS A 195 5.69 -4.73 -12.72
CA CYS A 195 6.61 -5.64 -12.03
C CYS A 195 6.18 -7.10 -12.16
N GLU A 196 4.88 -7.40 -12.05
CA GLU A 196 4.33 -8.75 -12.24
C GLU A 196 4.60 -9.24 -13.67
N ALA A 197 4.35 -8.42 -14.69
CA ALA A 197 4.65 -8.77 -16.08
C ALA A 197 6.15 -9.02 -16.31
N ASN A 198 7.03 -8.23 -15.67
CA ASN A 198 8.47 -8.46 -15.74
C ASN A 198 8.90 -9.75 -15.03
N LEU A 199 8.30 -10.07 -13.89
CA LEU A 199 8.54 -11.32 -13.17
C LEU A 199 8.13 -12.53 -14.01
N GLU A 200 6.99 -12.49 -14.69
CA GLU A 200 6.56 -13.56 -15.60
C GLU A 200 7.57 -13.81 -16.73
N LEU A 201 8.15 -12.74 -17.29
CA LEU A 201 9.18 -12.85 -18.33
C LEU A 201 10.53 -13.38 -17.80
N LEU A 202 10.88 -13.03 -16.56
CA LEU A 202 12.13 -13.45 -15.91
C LEU A 202 12.07 -14.88 -15.34
N PHE A 203 10.88 -15.41 -15.11
CA PHE A 203 10.64 -16.80 -14.71
C PHE A 203 9.83 -17.57 -15.77
N PRO A 204 10.41 -17.89 -16.94
CA PRO A 204 9.78 -18.82 -17.87
C PRO A 204 9.51 -20.17 -17.18
N LEU A 205 8.35 -20.78 -17.49
CA LEU A 205 7.86 -22.02 -16.85
C LEU A 205 8.74 -23.25 -17.08
N GLU A 206 9.75 -23.19 -17.95
CA GLU A 206 10.75 -24.25 -18.04
C GLU A 206 11.70 -24.19 -16.85
N ALA A 207 11.51 -25.12 -15.91
CA ALA A 207 12.49 -25.46 -14.90
C ALA A 207 13.85 -25.68 -15.58
N GLU A 208 14.82 -24.80 -15.33
CA GLU A 208 16.23 -25.11 -15.56
C GLU A 208 16.52 -26.38 -14.75
N VAL A 209 16.56 -27.51 -15.46
CA VAL A 209 17.00 -28.79 -14.94
C VAL A 209 18.47 -28.60 -14.56
N ILE A 210 18.72 -28.29 -13.29
CA ILE A 210 20.04 -28.41 -12.70
C ILE A 210 20.34 -29.91 -12.70
N GLU A 211 21.09 -30.39 -13.70
CA GLU A 211 21.76 -31.68 -13.60
C GLU A 211 22.78 -31.58 -12.46
N GLU A 212 22.36 -31.95 -11.25
CA GLU A 212 23.26 -32.28 -10.15
C GLU A 212 24.13 -33.47 -10.57
N SER A 213 25.35 -33.19 -11.01
CA SER A 213 26.39 -34.21 -11.09
C SER A 213 26.85 -34.55 -9.66
N ALA A 214 26.66 -35.81 -9.31
CA ALA A 214 26.89 -36.42 -7.99
C ALA A 214 28.37 -36.30 -7.51
N PRO A 215 28.63 -36.49 -6.20
CA PRO A 215 29.86 -36.05 -5.55
C PRO A 215 30.99 -37.08 -5.69
N SER A 216 32.21 -36.60 -5.96
CA SER A 216 33.44 -37.33 -5.68
C SER A 216 34.27 -36.55 -4.65
N ALA A 217 34.71 -37.25 -3.61
CA ALA A 217 35.58 -36.79 -2.54
C ALA A 217 36.76 -37.78 -2.43
N PRO A 218 37.79 -37.51 -1.62
CA PRO A 218 38.50 -36.25 -1.36
C PRO A 218 40.02 -36.42 -1.61
N ASP A 219 40.78 -35.33 -1.74
CA ASP A 219 42.16 -35.29 -1.19
C ASP A 219 42.66 -33.84 -0.99
N HIS A 220 43.23 -33.63 0.19
CA HIS A 220 43.82 -32.40 0.76
C HIS A 220 45.31 -32.26 0.36
N PRO A 221 46.09 -31.27 0.87
CA PRO A 221 45.82 -29.87 1.24
C PRO A 221 46.90 -28.90 0.66
N GLU A 222 46.63 -27.59 0.59
CA GLU A 222 47.68 -26.59 0.91
C GLU A 222 47.12 -25.17 1.11
N ALA A 223 47.71 -24.49 2.09
CA ALA A 223 47.29 -23.21 2.63
C ALA A 223 47.63 -22.03 1.72
N SER A 224 46.79 -20.98 1.74
CA SER A 224 47.24 -19.57 1.74
C SER A 224 46.11 -18.58 2.04
N SER A 225 46.45 -17.64 2.90
CA SER A 225 45.67 -16.52 3.44
C SER A 225 45.09 -15.57 2.39
N SER A 226 43.82 -15.17 2.54
CA SER A 226 43.37 -13.80 2.23
C SER A 226 42.05 -13.44 2.96
N ASN A 227 42.16 -12.52 3.92
CA ASN A 227 41.04 -11.94 4.66
C ASN A 227 40.32 -10.85 3.84
N ALA A 228 39.57 -11.25 2.79
CA ALA A 228 38.80 -10.30 1.97
C ALA A 228 37.33 -10.70 1.70
N SER A 229 36.81 -11.76 2.33
CA SER A 229 35.46 -12.30 2.00
C SER A 229 34.39 -12.12 3.08
N ASN A 230 34.68 -11.51 4.23
CA ASN A 230 33.69 -11.37 5.29
C ASN A 230 32.63 -10.29 5.01
N ILE A 231 33.01 -9.18 4.34
CA ILE A 231 32.06 -8.08 4.05
C ILE A 231 31.00 -8.49 3.02
N SER A 232 31.38 -9.26 2.00
CA SER A 232 30.46 -9.71 0.94
C SER A 232 29.48 -10.78 1.44
N ARG A 233 29.93 -11.71 2.29
CA ARG A 233 29.06 -12.74 2.87
C ARG A 233 28.06 -12.16 3.87
N ASP A 234 28.50 -11.28 4.77
CA ASP A 234 27.61 -10.66 5.74
C ASP A 234 26.54 -9.79 5.06
N THR A 235 26.91 -9.09 3.97
CA THR A 235 25.95 -8.31 3.18
C THR A 235 24.95 -9.20 2.43
N LYS A 236 25.41 -10.32 1.84
CA LYS A 236 24.54 -11.29 1.13
C LYS A 236 23.60 -12.01 2.11
N LEU A 237 24.05 -12.31 3.33
CA LEU A 237 23.23 -12.89 4.40
C LEU A 237 22.18 -11.89 4.91
N GLN A 238 22.56 -10.64 5.19
CA GLN A 238 21.61 -9.59 5.60
C GLN A 238 20.56 -9.28 4.52
N LEU A 239 20.96 -9.27 3.24
CA LEU A 239 20.04 -9.09 2.12
C LEU A 239 19.06 -10.28 2.00
N GLY A 240 19.56 -11.50 2.21
CA GLY A 240 18.74 -12.72 2.28
C GLY A 240 17.72 -12.68 3.42
N GLU A 241 18.12 -12.27 4.62
CA GLU A 241 17.22 -12.12 5.77
C GLU A 241 16.14 -11.06 5.53
N LYS A 242 16.52 -9.89 5.01
CA LYS A 242 15.58 -8.83 4.63
C LYS A 242 14.53 -9.30 3.62
N ASN A 243 14.94 -10.10 2.62
CA ASN A 243 14.01 -10.63 1.62
C ASN A 243 13.02 -11.65 2.20
N VAL A 244 13.44 -12.46 3.18
CA VAL A 244 12.56 -13.39 3.91
C VAL A 244 11.53 -12.62 4.75
N ASP A 245 11.95 -11.53 5.40
CA ASP A 245 11.05 -10.69 6.18
C ASP A 245 10.03 -9.98 5.29
N ILE A 246 10.44 -9.44 4.14
CA ILE A 246 9.53 -8.86 3.15
C ILE A 246 8.48 -9.90 2.74
N TYR A 247 8.90 -11.10 2.33
CA TYR A 247 7.97 -12.15 1.91
C TYR A 247 6.94 -12.50 3.01
N ARG A 248 7.41 -12.69 4.24
CA ARG A 248 6.54 -12.97 5.39
C ARG A 248 5.53 -11.84 5.62
N SER A 249 6.01 -10.60 5.63
CA SER A 249 5.18 -9.42 5.83
C SER A 249 4.16 -9.25 4.70
N THR A 250 4.56 -9.50 3.44
CA THR A 250 3.67 -9.41 2.27
C THR A 250 2.54 -10.45 2.38
N LEU A 251 2.84 -11.69 2.77
CA LEU A 251 1.80 -12.70 3.00
C LEU A 251 0.84 -12.30 4.12
N ALA A 252 1.35 -11.70 5.20
CA ALA A 252 0.51 -11.18 6.28
C ALA A 252 -0.40 -10.03 5.82
N ALA A 253 0.12 -9.12 4.99
CA ALA A 253 -0.63 -8.03 4.36
C ALA A 253 -1.77 -8.53 3.47
N ILE A 254 -1.50 -9.50 2.60
CA ILE A 254 -2.53 -10.11 1.73
C ILE A 254 -3.66 -10.71 2.58
N ARG A 255 -3.34 -11.46 3.64
CA ARG A 255 -4.33 -12.03 4.56
C ARG A 255 -5.14 -10.94 5.27
N ALA A 256 -4.49 -9.85 5.68
CA ALA A 256 -5.16 -8.74 6.36
C ALA A 256 -6.21 -8.06 5.46
N ILE A 257 -5.87 -7.78 4.19
CA ILE A 257 -6.80 -7.20 3.22
C ILE A 257 -7.99 -8.14 2.97
N GLN A 258 -7.73 -9.43 2.75
CA GLN A 258 -8.79 -10.42 2.55
C GLN A 258 -9.76 -10.47 3.75
N GLY A 259 -9.24 -10.35 4.97
CA GLY A 259 -10.04 -10.26 6.19
C GLY A 259 -10.94 -9.01 6.23
N LEU A 260 -10.41 -7.84 5.82
CA LEU A 260 -11.18 -6.59 5.75
C LEU A 260 -12.30 -6.62 4.71
N ARG A 261 -12.06 -7.26 3.57
CA ARG A 261 -13.06 -7.47 2.51
C ARG A 261 -14.20 -8.36 2.98
N LYS A 262 -13.89 -9.54 3.54
CA LYS A 262 -14.88 -10.51 4.05
C LYS A 262 -15.78 -9.94 5.15
N ALA A 263 -15.27 -9.00 5.96
CA ALA A 263 -16.03 -8.37 7.03
C ALA A 263 -16.98 -7.23 6.56
N SER A 264 -16.87 -6.77 5.31
CA SER A 264 -17.70 -5.70 4.75
C SER A 264 -18.77 -6.26 3.80
N SER A 265 -19.67 -7.12 4.29
CA SER A 265 -20.76 -7.70 3.48
C SER A 265 -21.90 -6.73 3.12
N THR A 266 -21.74 -5.43 3.34
CA THR A 266 -22.74 -4.39 3.03
C THR A 266 -22.20 -3.46 1.95
N SER A 267 -22.79 -3.52 0.76
CA SER A 267 -22.49 -2.59 -0.35
C SER A 267 -22.96 -1.17 0.02
N ASN A 268 -22.01 -0.24 0.10
CA ASN A 268 -22.24 1.19 0.26
C ASN A 268 -21.12 1.91 -0.53
N PRO A 269 -21.37 3.05 -1.19
CA PRO A 269 -20.34 3.83 -1.89
C PRO A 269 -19.13 4.23 -1.03
N LEU A 270 -19.24 4.21 0.30
CA LEU A 270 -18.12 4.42 1.23
C LEU A 270 -17.61 3.13 1.90
N SER A 271 -18.01 1.97 1.37
CA SER A 271 -17.51 0.69 1.86
C SER A 271 -16.06 0.49 1.43
N PHE A 272 -15.30 -0.22 2.26
CA PHE A 272 -13.90 -0.52 1.99
C PHE A 272 -13.71 -1.24 0.65
N SER A 273 -14.64 -2.11 0.27
CA SER A 273 -14.63 -2.82 -1.02
C SER A 273 -14.88 -1.89 -2.20
N SER A 274 -15.76 -0.89 -2.05
CA SER A 274 -16.05 0.10 -3.10
C SER A 274 -14.92 1.11 -3.29
N LEU A 275 -14.14 1.37 -2.23
CA LEU A 275 -13.11 2.42 -2.22
C LEU A 275 -11.74 1.92 -2.65
N LEU A 276 -11.42 0.63 -2.47
CA LEU A 276 -10.11 0.07 -2.80
C LEU A 276 -10.07 -0.78 -4.08
N GLY A 277 -11.19 -0.85 -4.82
CA GLY A 277 -11.27 -1.62 -6.05
C GLY A 277 -11.20 -3.14 -5.83
N ASP A 278 -11.75 -3.86 -6.79
CA ASP A 278 -11.68 -5.32 -6.83
C ASP A 278 -10.29 -5.71 -7.36
N VAL A 279 -9.38 -6.12 -6.47
CA VAL A 279 -8.04 -6.61 -6.83
C VAL A 279 -8.09 -8.12 -7.04
N ASP A 280 -9.25 -8.70 -7.35
CA ASP A 280 -9.45 -10.14 -7.46
C ASP A 280 -8.93 -10.73 -8.79
N SER A 281 -8.10 -9.99 -9.53
CA SER A 281 -7.31 -10.54 -10.65
C SER A 281 -5.87 -10.87 -10.22
N THR A 282 -5.69 -11.45 -9.04
CA THR A 282 -4.40 -11.99 -8.61
C THR A 282 -4.59 -13.48 -8.27
N GLY A 283 -4.41 -14.34 -9.27
CA GLY A 283 -4.19 -15.78 -9.04
C GLY A 283 -5.33 -16.76 -9.34
N SER A 284 -6.05 -16.63 -10.47
CA SER A 284 -6.88 -17.72 -10.99
C SER A 284 -6.81 -17.81 -12.51
N VAL A 285 -5.81 -18.53 -13.02
CA VAL A 285 -5.87 -19.12 -14.36
C VAL A 285 -6.76 -20.36 -14.28
N THR A 286 -8.02 -20.25 -14.68
CA THR A 286 -8.74 -21.31 -15.41
C THR A 286 -9.99 -20.75 -16.08
N ALA A 287 -9.99 -20.87 -17.41
CA ALA A 287 -11.10 -21.07 -18.33
C ALA A 287 -12.34 -20.14 -18.29
N GLU A 288 -12.56 -19.55 -19.46
CA GLU A 288 -13.74 -18.91 -20.01
C GLU A 288 -15.09 -19.53 -19.55
N ASN A 289 -16.02 -18.70 -19.05
CA ASN A 289 -17.30 -18.49 -19.74
C ASN A 289 -18.08 -17.26 -19.23
N SER A 290 -18.78 -16.64 -20.16
CA SER A 290 -19.60 -15.42 -20.10
C SER A 290 -20.77 -15.43 -19.11
N SER A 291 -21.09 -14.27 -18.52
CA SER A 291 -22.45 -13.64 -18.55
C SER A 291 -22.43 -12.26 -17.90
N GLY A 292 -22.94 -11.26 -18.62
CA GLY A 292 -22.73 -9.85 -18.35
C GLY A 292 -23.67 -9.15 -17.36
N SER A 293 -23.43 -7.84 -17.23
CA SER A 293 -24.41 -6.84 -16.83
C SER A 293 -23.90 -5.47 -17.25
N ASP A 294 -24.34 -5.03 -18.43
CA ASP A 294 -24.30 -3.63 -18.84
C ASP A 294 -25.07 -2.77 -17.84
N THR A 295 -24.49 -1.66 -17.38
CA THR A 295 -25.25 -0.49 -16.90
C THR A 295 -24.54 0.81 -17.29
N MET A 296 -24.91 1.27 -18.48
CA MET A 296 -25.40 2.63 -18.77
C MET A 296 -24.95 3.79 -17.85
N PHE A 297 -24.18 4.72 -18.43
CA PHE A 297 -24.52 6.14 -18.37
C PHE A 297 -24.15 6.81 -19.70
N SER A 298 -25.15 6.95 -20.58
CA SER A 298 -25.07 7.72 -21.82
C SER A 298 -25.43 9.16 -21.52
N SER A 299 -24.49 10.09 -21.72
CA SER A 299 -24.76 11.52 -21.80
C SER A 299 -24.79 11.95 -23.27
N ARG A 300 -25.99 12.26 -23.74
CA ARG A 300 -26.38 12.97 -24.98
C ARG A 300 -27.65 13.72 -24.59
N ASP A 301 -27.96 14.93 -24.99
CA ASP A 301 -27.40 15.97 -25.85
C ASP A 301 -28.20 17.22 -25.45
N GLU A 302 -27.63 18.43 -25.48
CA GLU A 302 -28.40 19.62 -25.86
C GLU A 302 -27.47 20.59 -26.60
N GLU A 303 -27.55 20.52 -27.93
CA GLU A 303 -27.04 21.50 -28.88
C GLU A 303 -28.28 22.06 -29.59
N GLU A 304 -28.63 23.33 -29.38
CA GLU A 304 -29.66 24.00 -30.20
C GLU A 304 -29.16 25.35 -30.76
N THR A 305 -28.80 25.26 -32.04
CA THR A 305 -29.21 26.14 -33.14
C THR A 305 -28.91 27.64 -33.09
N ASN A 306 -27.98 28.02 -33.97
CA ASN A 306 -27.84 29.37 -34.50
C ASN A 306 -28.33 29.34 -35.97
N GLN A 307 -29.55 29.82 -36.25
CA GLN A 307 -30.04 30.06 -37.62
C GLN A 307 -30.42 31.53 -37.80
N VAL A 308 -29.62 32.20 -38.64
CA VAL A 308 -29.80 33.56 -39.13
C VAL A 308 -30.92 33.58 -40.16
N ALA A 309 -32.05 34.22 -39.85
CA ALA A 309 -33.14 34.46 -40.80
C ALA A 309 -33.07 35.89 -41.38
N LYS A 310 -33.11 35.94 -42.71
CA LYS A 310 -33.11 37.11 -43.60
C LYS A 310 -34.20 38.13 -43.30
N VAL A 311 -33.80 39.40 -43.30
CA VAL A 311 -34.63 40.58 -43.54
C VAL A 311 -34.98 40.69 -45.04
N SER A 312 -36.26 40.84 -45.39
CA SER A 312 -36.75 41.55 -46.59
C SER A 312 -38.28 41.76 -46.60
N ARG A 313 -38.69 43.01 -46.32
CA ARG A 313 -39.78 43.84 -46.91
C ARG A 313 -41.23 43.33 -47.06
N SER A 314 -42.14 44.04 -46.37
CA SER A 314 -43.35 44.80 -46.83
C SER A 314 -44.40 44.12 -47.77
N PRO A 315 -45.63 44.66 -48.01
CA PRO A 315 -46.20 45.98 -47.65
C PRO A 315 -47.67 46.00 -47.13
N LYS A 316 -48.01 47.02 -46.34
CA LYS A 316 -49.11 48.01 -46.48
C LYS A 316 -49.51 48.57 -45.11
#